data_AF-A0ABC8KTD4-F1
#
_entry.id   AF-A0ABC8KTD4-F1
#
_cell.length_a   1.000
_cell.length_b   1.000
_cell.length_c   1.000
_cell.angle_alpha   90.00
_cell.angle_beta   90.00
_cell.angle_gamma   90.00
#
_symmetry.space_group_name_H-M   'P 1'
#
loop_
_entity.id
_entity.type
_entity.pdbx_description
1 polymer ?
#
loop_
_entity_poly.entity_id
_entity_poly.type
_entity_poly.pdbx_seq_one_letter_code
_entity_poly.pdbx_strand_id
1 'polypeptide(L)'
;MDSMRGDLIRGLEASLPTSFDRERFFASLVSGDIDGAEEYLSDFTKLDSNYYSNLMFYLVKRQRYFKLLVEGDTWKAGFSLISRRPYGMMHISIPETEEFMGRDIRRIVDAGLRELEKAKENGYTFDILSVANSYTDEMFTMMNQFITMNPDLQKKEDISSQMHKLHLHDNQTTMLGVAGPAAVAFNGGEMNKDN
;
A
#
# COMPACT_ATOMS: atom_id res chain seq x y z
N MET A 1 -21.97 27.26 -19.48
CA MET A 1 -21.62 26.70 -18.15
C MET A 1 -20.65 25.51 -18.27
N ASP A 2 -20.01 25.28 -19.42
CA ASP A 2 -19.11 24.14 -19.65
C ASP A 2 -17.63 24.37 -19.28
N SER A 3 -17.22 25.62 -19.07
CA SER A 3 -15.81 25.95 -18.75
C SER A 3 -15.38 25.40 -17.39
N MET A 4 -16.20 25.59 -16.34
CA MET A 4 -15.86 25.15 -14.99
C MET A 4 -15.74 23.64 -14.86
N ARG A 5 -16.55 22.89 -15.63
CA ARG A 5 -16.47 21.42 -15.66
C ARG A 5 -15.22 20.94 -16.39
N GLY A 6 -14.86 21.60 -17.50
CA GLY A 6 -13.61 21.32 -18.24
C GLY A 6 -12.36 21.62 -17.42
N ASP A 7 -12.37 22.74 -16.67
CA ASP A 7 -11.25 23.14 -15.81
C ASP A 7 -11.13 22.23 -14.57
N LEU A 8 -12.25 21.75 -14.02
CA LEU A 8 -12.27 20.77 -12.92
C LEU A 8 -11.74 19.40 -13.37
N ILE A 9 -12.17 18.92 -14.55
CA ILE A 9 -11.67 17.67 -15.13
C ILE A 9 -10.16 17.77 -15.39
N ARG A 10 -9.69 18.89 -15.95
CA ARG A 10 -8.27 19.11 -16.22
C ARG A 10 -7.43 19.24 -14.94
N GLY A 11 -7.99 19.82 -13.89
CA GLY A 11 -7.37 19.84 -12.55
C GLY A 11 -7.30 18.45 -11.92
N LEU A 12 -8.31 17.61 -12.14
CA LEU A 12 -8.36 16.22 -11.68
C LEU A 12 -7.34 15.34 -12.43
N GLU A 13 -7.25 15.50 -13.77
CA GLU A 13 -6.24 14.87 -14.64
C GLU A 13 -4.80 15.19 -14.20
N ALA A 14 -4.56 16.39 -13.67
CA ALA A 14 -3.26 16.82 -13.17
C ALA A 14 -2.94 16.29 -11.75
N SER A 15 -3.96 15.84 -11.01
CA SER A 15 -3.83 15.46 -9.58
C SER A 15 -3.58 13.97 -9.35
N LEU A 16 -3.89 13.10 -10.32
CA LEU A 16 -3.73 11.66 -10.20
C LEU A 16 -2.47 11.19 -10.95
N PRO A 17 -1.66 10.29 -10.36
CA PRO A 17 -0.49 9.77 -11.06
C PRO A 17 -0.96 8.91 -12.24
N THR A 18 -0.76 9.43 -13.45
CA THR A 18 -1.17 8.80 -14.72
C THR A 18 -0.30 7.59 -15.11
N SER A 19 0.80 7.37 -14.39
CA SER A 19 1.72 6.25 -14.58
C SER A 19 2.42 5.89 -13.27
N PHE A 20 2.74 4.61 -13.08
CA PHE A 20 3.53 4.15 -11.94
C PHE A 20 4.97 4.70 -12.01
N ASP A 21 5.33 5.55 -11.05
CA ASP A 21 6.67 6.11 -10.87
C ASP A 21 7.53 5.11 -10.07
N ARG A 22 8.31 4.35 -10.84
CA ARG A 22 9.24 3.36 -10.30
C ARG A 22 10.30 3.98 -9.39
N GLU A 23 10.84 5.15 -9.75
CA GLU A 23 11.95 5.76 -9.01
C GLU A 23 11.48 6.22 -7.64
N ARG A 24 10.30 6.86 -7.59
CA ARG A 24 9.64 7.20 -6.33
C ARG A 24 9.38 5.96 -5.47
N PHE A 25 8.82 4.90 -6.06
CA PHE A 25 8.53 3.66 -5.33
C PHE A 25 9.81 3.02 -4.74
N PHE A 26 10.88 2.94 -5.53
CA PHE A 26 12.16 2.39 -5.04
C PHE A 26 12.82 3.30 -4.01
N ALA A 27 12.69 4.62 -4.12
CA ALA A 27 13.18 5.55 -3.11
C ALA A 27 12.51 5.32 -1.75
N SER A 28 11.19 5.04 -1.72
CA SER A 28 10.49 4.66 -0.49
C SER A 28 11.04 3.35 0.11
N LEU A 29 11.31 2.35 -0.71
CA LEU A 29 11.89 1.08 -0.25
C LEU A 29 13.32 1.23 0.31
N VAL A 30 14.18 2.01 -0.36
CA VAL A 30 15.56 2.26 0.08
C VAL A 30 15.61 3.11 1.34
N SER A 31 14.75 4.13 1.45
CA SER A 31 14.67 4.99 2.63
C SER A 31 14.04 4.29 3.85
N GLY A 32 13.46 3.11 3.67
CA GLY A 32 12.81 2.35 4.73
C GLY A 32 11.38 2.82 5.04
N ASP A 33 10.80 3.68 4.20
CA ASP A 33 9.37 4.05 4.21
C ASP A 33 8.53 2.94 3.55
N ILE A 34 8.44 1.81 4.24
CA ILE A 34 7.76 0.63 3.71
C ILE A 34 6.24 0.80 3.70
N ASP A 35 5.69 1.54 4.67
CA ASP A 35 4.26 1.85 4.71
C ASP A 35 3.87 2.76 3.53
N GLY A 36 4.65 3.82 3.26
CA GLY A 36 4.43 4.68 2.10
C GLY A 36 4.62 3.96 0.76
N ALA A 37 5.56 3.01 0.67
CA ALA A 37 5.70 2.16 -0.52
C ALA A 37 4.46 1.26 -0.75
N GLU A 38 3.92 0.66 0.31
CA GLU A 38 2.72 -0.19 0.24
C GLU A 38 1.46 0.61 -0.11
N GLU A 39 1.30 1.79 0.48
CA GLU A 39 0.23 2.74 0.15
C GLU A 39 0.32 3.16 -1.32
N TYR A 40 1.50 3.60 -1.77
CA TYR A 40 1.71 3.99 -3.16
C TYR A 40 1.39 2.87 -4.15
N LEU A 41 1.79 1.63 -3.86
CA LEU A 41 1.46 0.48 -4.71
C LEU A 41 -0.05 0.21 -4.76
N SER A 42 -0.75 0.46 -3.65
CA SER A 42 -2.19 0.22 -3.50
C SER A 42 -3.05 1.17 -4.34
N ASP A 43 -2.52 2.34 -4.70
CA ASP A 43 -3.19 3.28 -5.61
C ASP A 43 -3.36 2.71 -7.03
N PHE A 44 -2.48 1.80 -7.45
CA PHE A 44 -2.46 1.25 -8.80
C PHE A 44 -2.98 -0.19 -8.87
N THR A 45 -2.81 -0.99 -7.82
CA THR A 45 -3.22 -2.38 -7.82
C THR A 45 -3.61 -2.90 -6.44
N LYS A 46 -4.23 -4.08 -6.39
CA LYS A 46 -4.64 -4.75 -5.15
C LYS A 46 -3.82 -6.02 -4.94
N LEU A 47 -3.70 -6.41 -3.67
CA LEU A 47 -2.94 -7.59 -3.22
C LEU A 47 -3.22 -8.85 -4.06
N ASP A 48 -4.49 -9.11 -4.35
CA ASP A 48 -4.94 -10.32 -5.06
C ASP A 48 -5.38 -10.04 -6.51
N SER A 49 -4.99 -8.90 -7.09
CA SER A 49 -5.48 -8.50 -8.42
C SER A 49 -4.97 -9.40 -9.54
N ASN A 50 -3.68 -9.73 -9.50
CA ASN A 50 -3.03 -10.62 -10.44
C ASN A 50 -1.72 -11.17 -9.84
N TYR A 51 -1.12 -12.13 -10.54
CA TYR A 51 0.15 -12.77 -10.17
C TYR A 51 1.25 -11.77 -9.80
N TYR A 52 1.50 -10.77 -10.66
CA TYR A 52 2.57 -9.80 -10.45
C TYR A 52 2.27 -8.83 -9.30
N SER A 53 1.01 -8.41 -9.13
CA SER A 53 0.61 -7.58 -7.99
C SER A 53 0.83 -8.29 -6.67
N ASN A 54 0.44 -9.56 -6.58
CA ASN A 54 0.64 -10.34 -5.37
C ASN A 54 2.14 -10.51 -5.03
N LEU A 55 2.98 -10.74 -6.04
CA LEU A 55 4.44 -10.73 -5.87
C LEU A 55 4.99 -9.37 -5.46
N MET A 56 4.50 -8.26 -6.02
CA MET A 56 4.96 -6.91 -5.64
C MET A 56 4.67 -6.62 -4.16
N PHE A 57 3.45 -6.87 -3.69
CA PHE A 57 3.11 -6.71 -2.27
C PHE A 57 3.91 -7.66 -1.37
N TYR A 58 4.17 -8.89 -1.82
CA TYR A 58 5.04 -9.81 -1.09
C TYR A 58 6.46 -9.27 -0.92
N LEU A 59 7.04 -8.72 -1.98
CA LEU A 59 8.38 -8.16 -1.93
C LEU A 59 8.47 -6.90 -1.05
N VAL A 60 7.42 -6.05 -1.03
CA VAL A 60 7.33 -4.94 -0.06
C VAL A 60 7.33 -5.46 1.39
N LYS A 61 6.56 -6.51 1.69
CA LYS A 61 6.54 -7.12 3.02
C LYS A 61 7.85 -7.82 3.38
N ARG A 62 8.53 -8.41 2.40
CA ARG A 62 9.89 -8.95 2.56
C ARG A 62 10.87 -7.85 2.97
N GLN A 63 10.79 -6.67 2.38
CA GLN A 63 11.63 -5.55 2.78
C GLN A 63 11.33 -5.10 4.21
N ARG A 64 10.05 -5.09 4.62
CA ARG A 64 9.66 -4.83 6.02
C ARG A 64 10.32 -5.82 6.98
N TYR A 65 10.26 -7.10 6.65
CA TYR A 65 10.86 -8.16 7.45
C TYR A 65 12.37 -7.95 7.65
N PHE A 66 13.12 -7.68 6.58
CA PHE A 66 14.57 -7.45 6.67
C PHE A 66 14.92 -6.17 7.43
N LYS A 67 14.16 -5.08 7.24
CA LYS A 67 14.31 -3.86 8.03
C LYS A 67 14.23 -4.16 9.53
N LEU A 68 13.21 -4.90 9.96
CA LEU A 68 13.02 -5.27 11.37
C LEU A 68 14.14 -6.18 11.91
N LEU A 69 14.64 -7.11 11.10
CA LEU A 69 15.79 -7.93 11.48
C LEU A 69 17.07 -7.11 11.65
N VAL A 70 17.35 -6.17 10.74
CA VAL A 70 18.52 -5.28 10.82
C VAL A 70 18.43 -4.35 12.02
N GLU A 71 17.23 -3.88 12.37
CA GLU A 71 16.95 -3.10 13.59
C GLU A 71 17.04 -3.94 14.88
N GLY A 72 17.19 -5.26 14.78
CA GLY A 72 17.25 -6.18 15.91
C GLY A 72 15.90 -6.50 16.56
N ASP A 73 14.78 -6.04 15.97
CA ASP A 73 13.42 -6.29 16.46
C ASP A 73 12.89 -7.63 15.93
N THR A 74 13.49 -8.73 16.42
CA THR A 74 13.17 -10.09 16.00
C THR A 74 11.72 -10.48 16.28
N TRP A 75 11.10 -9.89 17.31
CA TRP A 75 9.69 -10.11 17.64
C TRP A 75 8.79 -9.54 16.54
N LYS A 76 8.96 -8.27 16.16
CA LYS A 76 8.19 -7.69 15.05
C LYS A 76 8.52 -8.36 13.72
N ALA A 77 9.77 -8.74 13.48
CA ALA A 77 10.15 -9.49 12.29
C ALA A 77 9.39 -10.82 12.22
N GLY A 78 9.36 -11.60 13.30
CA GLY A 78 8.57 -12.82 13.41
C GLY A 78 7.08 -12.57 13.18
N PHE A 79 6.53 -11.52 13.79
CA PHE A 79 5.13 -11.12 13.57
C PHE A 79 4.84 -10.78 12.10
N SER A 80 5.73 -10.06 11.42
CA SER A 80 5.60 -9.71 10.00
C SER A 80 5.70 -10.91 9.06
N LEU A 81 6.27 -12.02 9.54
CA LEU A 81 6.33 -13.28 8.79
C LEU A 81 5.01 -14.07 8.92
N ILE A 82 4.53 -14.26 10.15
CA ILE A 82 3.46 -15.22 10.47
C ILE A 82 2.05 -14.62 10.58
N SER A 83 1.93 -13.29 10.56
CA SER A 83 0.62 -12.64 10.70
C SER A 83 -0.36 -13.07 9.61
N ARG A 84 -1.64 -13.18 9.96
CA ARG A 84 -2.69 -13.46 8.97
C ARG A 84 -2.73 -12.36 7.90
N ARG A 85 -3.32 -12.70 6.76
CA ARG A 85 -3.62 -11.72 5.69
C ARG A 85 -4.34 -10.49 6.27
N PRO A 86 -4.06 -9.29 5.75
CA PRO A 86 -3.09 -8.97 4.67
C PRO A 86 -1.66 -8.70 5.17
N TYR A 87 -1.35 -8.94 6.44
CA TYR A 87 -0.15 -8.37 7.06
C TYR A 87 1.10 -9.24 6.95
N GLY A 88 0.98 -10.56 7.10
CA GLY A 88 2.15 -11.46 7.14
C GLY A 88 2.48 -12.14 5.82
N MET A 89 3.78 -12.30 5.55
CA MET A 89 4.29 -12.89 4.31
C MET A 89 3.81 -14.32 4.04
N MET A 90 3.66 -15.15 5.08
CA MET A 90 3.30 -16.57 4.93
C MET A 90 1.89 -16.80 4.40
N HIS A 91 1.01 -15.82 4.54
CA HIS A 91 -0.40 -16.02 4.27
C HIS A 91 -0.90 -15.25 3.07
N ILE A 92 -0.10 -14.35 2.48
CA ILE A 92 -0.55 -13.45 1.40
C ILE A 92 -0.52 -14.07 0.00
N SER A 93 0.01 -15.28 -0.17
CA SER A 93 0.09 -15.94 -1.48
C SER A 93 -1.29 -16.29 -2.02
N ILE A 94 -1.53 -15.99 -3.28
CA ILE A 94 -2.59 -16.63 -4.08
C ILE A 94 -2.07 -17.96 -4.66
N PRO A 95 -2.94 -18.91 -5.08
CA PRO A 95 -2.53 -20.23 -5.56
C PRO A 95 -1.40 -20.19 -6.60
N GLU A 96 -1.42 -19.20 -7.49
CA GLU A 96 -0.45 -19.03 -8.57
C GLU A 96 0.95 -18.63 -8.08
N THR A 97 1.04 -18.01 -6.90
CA THR A 97 2.29 -17.48 -6.32
C THR A 97 2.81 -18.29 -5.14
N GLU A 98 2.00 -19.22 -4.63
CA GLU A 98 2.29 -20.00 -3.41
C GLU A 98 3.62 -20.74 -3.50
N GLU A 99 3.92 -21.36 -4.65
CA GLU A 99 5.16 -22.10 -4.84
C GLU A 99 6.40 -21.19 -4.78
N PHE A 100 6.32 -20.03 -5.43
CA PHE A 100 7.40 -19.03 -5.42
C PHE A 100 7.61 -18.48 -4.01
N MET A 101 6.54 -17.97 -3.38
CA MET A 101 6.62 -17.34 -2.06
C MET A 101 7.04 -18.36 -1.00
N GLY A 102 6.53 -19.58 -1.05
CA GLY A 102 6.90 -20.65 -0.12
C GLY A 102 8.39 -21.01 -0.21
N ARG A 103 8.97 -21.07 -1.42
CA ARG A 103 10.41 -21.28 -1.59
C ARG A 103 11.22 -20.12 -1.05
N ASP A 104 10.83 -18.89 -1.37
CA ASP A 104 11.56 -17.69 -0.96
C ASP A 104 11.52 -17.49 0.55
N ILE A 105 10.36 -17.69 1.19
CA ILE A 105 10.20 -17.65 2.65
C ILE A 105 11.12 -18.66 3.34
N ARG A 106 11.17 -19.91 2.86
CA ARG A 106 12.09 -20.92 3.43
C ARG A 106 13.54 -20.44 3.35
N ARG A 107 13.95 -19.93 2.19
CA ARG A 107 15.29 -19.38 1.97
C ARG A 107 15.61 -18.25 2.96
N ILE A 108 14.67 -17.33 3.17
CA ILE A 108 14.81 -16.18 4.09
C ILE A 108 14.89 -16.62 5.55
N VAL A 109 14.03 -17.56 5.97
CA VAL A 109 14.03 -18.07 7.35
C VAL A 109 15.34 -18.79 7.65
N ASP A 110 15.80 -19.62 6.71
CA ASP A 110 17.03 -20.39 6.87
C ASP A 110 18.27 -19.48 6.84
N ALA A 111 18.33 -18.50 5.94
CA ALA A 111 19.46 -17.59 5.82
C ALA A 111 19.48 -16.47 6.87
N GLY A 112 18.32 -16.00 7.33
CA GLY A 112 18.21 -14.86 8.24
C GLY A 112 17.98 -15.28 9.69
N LEU A 113 16.77 -15.77 9.98
CA LEU A 113 16.31 -15.97 11.36
C LEU A 113 17.10 -17.08 12.07
N ARG A 114 17.26 -18.24 11.42
CA ARG A 114 17.95 -19.39 12.03
C ARG A 114 19.43 -19.10 12.30
N GLU A 115 20.12 -18.47 11.37
CA GLU A 115 21.54 -18.13 11.56
C GLU A 115 21.72 -17.03 12.61
N LEU A 116 20.81 -16.06 12.67
CA LEU A 116 20.79 -15.05 13.73
C LEU A 116 20.56 -15.68 15.12
N GLU A 117 19.63 -16.62 15.22
CA GLU A 117 19.36 -17.38 16.46
C GLU A 117 20.58 -18.21 16.88
N LYS A 118 21.19 -18.96 15.95
CA LYS A 118 22.43 -19.72 16.21
C LYS A 118 23.57 -18.82 16.67
N ALA A 119 23.74 -17.66 16.05
CA ALA A 119 24.78 -16.71 16.43
C ALA A 119 24.60 -16.22 17.87
N LYS A 120 23.36 -15.92 18.25
CA LYS A 120 22.99 -15.54 19.61
C LYS A 120 23.25 -16.68 20.62
N GLU A 121 22.92 -17.91 20.27
CA GLU A 121 23.13 -19.08 21.13
C GLU A 121 24.61 -19.45 21.30
N ASN A 122 25.40 -19.30 20.24
CA ASN A 122 26.81 -19.72 20.20
C ASN A 122 27.81 -18.58 20.43
N GLY A 123 27.33 -17.36 20.69
CA GLY A 123 28.15 -16.21 21.09
C GLY A 123 29.02 -15.61 19.97
N TYR A 124 28.62 -15.76 18.70
CA TYR A 124 29.28 -15.11 17.57
C TYR A 124 28.39 -14.03 16.93
N THR A 125 29.00 -13.14 16.14
CA THR A 125 28.28 -12.09 15.41
C THR A 125 27.85 -12.60 14.05
N PHE A 126 26.57 -12.41 13.70
CA PHE A 126 26.05 -12.70 12.37
C PHE A 126 25.76 -11.40 11.63
N ASP A 127 26.30 -11.26 10.42
CA ASP A 127 26.12 -10.07 9.58
C ASP A 127 24.79 -10.13 8.84
N ILE A 128 23.71 -9.84 9.58
CA ILE A 128 22.36 -9.79 9.03
C ILE A 128 22.20 -8.67 7.98
N LEU A 129 23.01 -7.62 8.05
CA LEU A 129 22.96 -6.51 7.11
C LEU A 129 23.40 -6.94 5.71
N SER A 130 24.49 -7.72 5.62
CA SER A 130 24.95 -8.29 4.34
C SER A 130 23.89 -9.19 3.71
N VAL A 131 23.23 -10.03 4.51
CA VAL A 131 22.11 -10.86 4.05
C VAL A 131 20.96 -9.99 3.55
N ALA A 132 20.51 -9.01 4.34
CA ALA A 132 19.42 -8.11 3.97
C ALA A 132 19.70 -7.36 2.66
N ASN A 133 20.93 -6.88 2.46
CA ASN A 133 21.35 -6.19 1.24
C ASN A 133 21.27 -7.11 0.01
N SER A 134 21.75 -8.35 0.12
CA SER A 134 21.66 -9.34 -0.97
C SER A 134 20.22 -9.60 -1.40
N TYR A 135 19.30 -9.77 -0.45
CA TYR A 135 17.87 -9.94 -0.74
C TYR A 135 17.21 -8.67 -1.28
N THR A 136 17.69 -7.49 -0.87
CA THR A 136 17.22 -6.19 -1.37
C THR A 136 17.62 -6.00 -2.84
N ASP A 137 18.84 -6.35 -3.22
CA ASP A 137 19.32 -6.26 -4.61
C ASP A 137 18.55 -7.22 -5.54
N GLU A 138 18.32 -8.45 -5.07
CA GLU A 138 17.49 -9.42 -5.78
C GLU A 138 16.04 -8.90 -5.93
N MET A 139 15.51 -8.28 -4.87
CA MET A 139 14.17 -7.67 -4.87
C MET A 139 14.04 -6.64 -5.98
N PHE A 140 14.97 -5.69 -6.07
CA PHE A 140 14.91 -4.62 -7.06
C PHE A 140 15.00 -5.18 -8.49
N THR A 141 15.81 -6.21 -8.70
CA THR A 141 15.90 -6.89 -9.99
C THR A 141 14.57 -7.51 -10.39
N MET A 142 13.91 -8.24 -9.47
CA MET A 142 12.60 -8.86 -9.72
C MET A 142 11.50 -7.81 -9.90
N MET A 143 11.42 -6.81 -9.01
CA MET A 143 10.41 -5.76 -9.08
C MET A 143 10.49 -4.98 -10.40
N ASN A 144 11.69 -4.71 -10.92
CA ASN A 144 11.84 -4.09 -12.23
C ASN A 144 11.16 -4.89 -13.35
N GLN A 145 11.27 -6.23 -13.31
CA GLN A 145 10.60 -7.10 -14.27
C GLN A 145 9.09 -7.16 -14.03
N PHE A 146 8.67 -7.22 -12.76
CA PHE A 146 7.24 -7.31 -12.43
C PHE A 146 6.49 -6.03 -12.77
N ILE A 147 7.11 -4.86 -12.60
CA ILE A 147 6.50 -3.58 -12.99
C ILE A 147 6.14 -3.58 -14.47
N THR A 148 7.03 -4.06 -15.34
CA THR A 148 6.79 -4.08 -16.80
C THR A 148 5.77 -5.14 -17.22
N MET A 149 5.65 -6.23 -16.46
CA MET A 149 4.72 -7.32 -16.74
C MET A 149 3.35 -7.17 -16.06
N ASN A 150 3.22 -6.27 -15.08
CA ASN A 150 1.99 -6.12 -14.31
C ASN A 150 0.98 -5.26 -15.07
N PRO A 151 -0.14 -5.83 -15.57
CA PRO A 151 -1.11 -5.08 -16.35
C PRO A 151 -1.74 -3.93 -15.57
N ASP A 152 -1.86 -4.02 -14.25
CA ASP A 152 -2.44 -2.95 -13.43
C ASP A 152 -1.54 -1.73 -13.35
N LEU A 153 -0.22 -1.94 -13.31
CA LEU A 153 0.76 -0.84 -13.26
C LEU A 153 0.97 -0.20 -14.64
N GLN A 154 0.54 -0.89 -15.71
CA GLN A 154 0.57 -0.39 -17.10
C GLN A 154 -0.73 0.32 -17.50
N LYS A 155 -1.81 0.24 -16.69
CA LYS A 155 -3.07 0.92 -16.99
C LYS A 155 -2.88 2.42 -16.88
N LYS A 156 -2.98 3.12 -18.01
CA LYS A 156 -3.52 4.48 -18.01
C LYS A 156 -5.00 4.34 -17.68
N GLU A 157 -5.43 4.77 -16.49
CA GLU A 157 -6.86 4.79 -16.18
C GLU A 157 -7.57 5.64 -17.25
N ASP A 158 -8.57 5.06 -17.91
CA ASP A 158 -9.40 5.77 -18.87
C ASP A 158 -10.24 6.80 -18.09
N ILE A 159 -10.16 8.07 -18.48
CA ILE A 159 -10.72 9.24 -17.77
C ILE A 159 -12.20 9.04 -17.42
N SER A 160 -12.93 8.29 -18.24
CA SER A 160 -14.33 7.91 -18.03
C SER A 160 -14.57 7.11 -16.74
N SER A 161 -13.65 6.19 -16.39
CA SER A 161 -13.75 5.37 -15.17
C SER A 161 -13.47 6.18 -13.89
N GLN A 162 -12.58 7.18 -13.99
CA GLN A 162 -12.27 8.09 -12.88
C GLN A 162 -13.45 9.02 -12.58
N MET A 163 -14.12 9.54 -13.62
CA MET A 163 -15.33 10.35 -13.47
C MET A 163 -16.46 9.56 -12.78
N HIS A 164 -16.63 8.27 -13.11
CA HIS A 164 -17.66 7.45 -12.46
C HIS A 164 -17.43 7.27 -10.95
N LYS A 165 -16.18 7.08 -10.52
CA LYS A 165 -15.80 6.97 -9.09
C LYS A 165 -16.09 8.27 -8.32
N LEU A 166 -15.85 9.44 -8.92
CA LEU A 166 -16.11 10.74 -8.30
C LEU A 166 -17.61 10.95 -8.03
N HIS A 167 -18.46 10.62 -9.01
CA HIS A 167 -19.92 10.69 -8.87
C HIS A 167 -20.49 9.76 -7.78
N LEU A 168 -19.82 8.63 -7.51
CA LEU A 168 -20.19 7.72 -6.42
C LEU A 168 -19.84 8.30 -5.03
N HIS A 169 -18.71 9.00 -4.91
CA HIS A 169 -18.28 9.63 -3.66
C HIS A 169 -19.14 10.85 -3.29
N ASP A 170 -19.54 11.65 -4.28
CA ASP A 170 -20.46 12.78 -4.08
C ASP A 170 -21.84 12.32 -3.62
N ASN A 171 -22.35 11.20 -4.15
CA ASN A 171 -23.63 10.64 -3.73
C ASN A 171 -23.58 10.07 -2.30
N GLN A 172 -22.46 9.50 -1.86
CA GLN A 172 -22.28 9.06 -0.47
C GLN A 172 -22.16 10.23 0.51
N THR A 173 -21.47 11.30 0.11
CA THR A 173 -21.32 12.52 0.93
C THR A 173 -22.66 13.25 1.09
N THR A 174 -23.52 13.21 0.08
CA THR A 174 -24.85 13.82 0.11
C THR A 174 -25.82 13.08 1.05
N MET A 175 -25.67 11.77 1.23
CA MET A 175 -26.51 10.97 2.13
C MET A 175 -26.16 11.12 3.62
N LEU A 176 -24.95 11.58 3.96
CA LEU A 176 -24.52 11.86 5.34
C LEU A 176 -24.83 13.30 5.81
N GLY A 177 -25.28 14.18 4.90
CA GLY A 177 -25.55 15.59 5.18
C GLY A 177 -26.98 15.94 5.62
N VAL A 178 -27.89 14.97 5.75
CA VAL A 178 -29.29 15.24 6.15
C VAL A 178 -29.52 15.00 7.64
N ALA A 179 -28.76 15.71 8.48
CA ALA A 179 -29.15 15.97 9.86
C ALA A 179 -29.53 17.46 9.96
N GLY A 180 -30.83 17.74 9.81
CA GLY A 180 -31.37 19.10 9.89
C GLY A 180 -31.09 19.74 11.25
N PRO A 181 -30.81 21.05 11.32
CA PRO A 181 -30.49 21.72 12.56
C PRO A 181 -31.73 21.85 13.45
N ALA A 182 -31.52 21.58 14.74
CA ALA A 182 -32.48 21.72 15.82
C ALA A 182 -33.04 23.14 15.91
N ALA A 183 -34.37 23.26 15.94
CA ALA A 183 -35.06 24.50 16.28
C ALA A 183 -34.92 24.77 17.78
N VAL A 184 -34.11 25.77 18.14
CA VAL A 184 -34.08 26.38 19.48
C VAL A 184 -35.00 27.60 19.45
N ALA A 185 -36.01 27.57 20.31
CA ALA A 185 -36.99 28.64 20.50
C ALA A 185 -36.35 29.90 21.08
N PHE A 186 -36.75 31.07 20.59
CA PHE A 186 -36.67 32.33 21.34
C PHE A 186 -37.94 33.16 21.16
N ASN A 187 -38.45 33.56 22.32
CA ASN A 187 -39.65 34.35 22.58
C ASN A 187 -39.34 35.85 22.36
N GLY A 188 -40.33 36.64 21.93
CA GLY A 188 -40.36 38.08 22.18
C GLY A 188 -40.83 38.96 21.02
N GLY A 189 -41.88 39.74 21.28
CA GLY A 189 -42.04 41.07 20.67
C GLY A 189 -43.35 41.31 19.95
N GLU A 190 -44.26 42.02 20.63
CA GLU A 190 -45.48 42.65 20.12
C GLU A 190 -45.25 43.53 18.87
N MET A 191 -46.28 43.70 18.03
CA MET A 191 -46.97 44.99 17.86
C MET A 191 -48.13 44.90 16.85
N ASN A 192 -49.26 45.49 17.28
CA ASN A 192 -50.43 45.90 16.50
C ASN A 192 -50.10 46.57 15.16
N LYS A 193 -50.98 46.40 14.16
CA LYS A 193 -51.88 47.47 13.66
C LYS A 193 -52.75 47.00 12.48
N ASP A 194 -54.04 47.33 12.63
CA ASP A 194 -54.97 47.88 11.63
C ASP A 194 -55.23 47.08 10.33
N ASN A 195 -56.34 46.35 10.24
CA ASN A 195 -57.69 46.82 9.84
C ASN A 195 -58.63 45.62 9.59
#